data_AF-A0A951WY39-F1
#
_entry.id   AF-A0A951WY39-F1
#
_cell.length_a   1.000
_cell.length_b   1.000
_cell.length_c   1.000
_cell.angle_alpha   90.00
_cell.angle_beta   90.00
_cell.angle_gamma   90.00
#
_symmetry.space_group_name_H-M   'P 1'
#
loop_
_entity.id
_entity.type
_entity.pdbx_description
1 polymer ?
#
loop_
_entity_poly.entity_id
_entity_poly.type
_entity_poly.pdbx_seq_one_letter_code
_entity_poly.pdbx_strand_id
1 'polypeptide(L)'
;MLKNGFFSGVFGTDLHSPRGAWEAVRIAGLSNTVTVAMFDTDQATIDALRSDFVDIVIAQHPYEMGQKCIEYAVAASKGDTASIPTRSATGYSVITRENVDTEEAQQAIYSND
;
A
#
# COMPACT_ATOMS: atom_id res chain seq x y z
N MET A 1 -11.13 -9.72 20.30
CA MET A 1 -9.69 -10.02 20.26
C MET A 1 -8.81 -8.88 20.76
N LEU A 2 -9.05 -7.61 20.39
CA LEU A 2 -8.17 -6.49 20.78
C LEU A 2 -8.16 -6.10 22.27
N LYS A 3 -9.17 -6.48 23.05
CA LYS A 3 -9.33 -5.98 24.43
C LYS A 3 -8.46 -6.67 25.49
N ASN A 4 -7.83 -7.81 25.18
CA ASN A 4 -7.26 -8.73 26.19
C ASN A 4 -5.86 -9.29 25.87
N GLY A 5 -5.09 -8.70 24.95
CA GLY A 5 -3.75 -9.19 24.60
C GLY A 5 -2.75 -8.06 24.43
N PHE A 6 -1.54 -8.22 24.98
CA PHE A 6 -0.38 -7.37 24.73
C PHE A 6 0.09 -7.58 23.29
N PHE A 7 -0.54 -6.91 22.32
CA PHE A 7 -0.03 -6.87 20.96
C PHE A 7 0.25 -5.43 20.57
N SER A 8 1.46 -5.20 20.08
CA SER A 8 2.01 -3.86 19.85
C SER A 8 1.81 -3.36 18.42
N GLY A 9 1.21 -4.17 17.54
CA GLY A 9 1.08 -3.82 16.13
C GLY A 9 -0.20 -4.31 15.49
N VAL A 10 -0.37 -4.12 14.19
CA VAL A 10 -1.26 -4.87 13.31
C VAL A 10 -0.82 -4.58 11.88
N PHE A 11 -0.84 -5.60 11.03
CA PHE A 11 -0.46 -5.47 9.63
C PHE A 11 -1.63 -5.84 8.73
N GLY A 12 -2.06 -4.86 7.94
CA GLY A 12 -2.99 -5.01 6.86
C GLY A 12 -2.33 -5.52 5.59
N THR A 13 -2.81 -6.62 5.02
CA THR A 13 -2.11 -7.34 3.93
C THR A 13 -2.57 -6.99 2.52
N ASP A 14 -3.60 -6.16 2.36
CA ASP A 14 -4.15 -5.70 1.09
C ASP A 14 -4.92 -4.38 1.32
N LEU A 15 -5.51 -3.80 0.28
CA LEU A 15 -6.26 -2.54 0.38
C LEU A 15 -7.52 -2.56 1.28
N HIS A 16 -8.22 -3.69 1.38
CA HIS A 16 -9.57 -3.79 1.96
C HIS A 16 -9.59 -4.38 3.37
N SER A 17 -8.87 -5.50 3.56
CA SER A 17 -8.71 -6.21 4.83
C SER A 17 -8.34 -5.34 6.03
N PRO A 18 -7.54 -4.27 5.91
CA PRO A 18 -7.04 -3.58 7.09
C PRO A 18 -7.94 -2.46 7.58
N ARG A 19 -8.92 -2.00 6.78
CA ARG A 19 -9.81 -0.92 7.21
C ARG A 19 -10.53 -1.29 8.50
N GLY A 20 -10.99 -2.54 8.60
CA GLY A 20 -11.55 -3.07 9.84
C GLY A 20 -10.52 -3.16 10.97
N ALA A 21 -9.24 -3.38 10.66
CA ALA A 21 -8.18 -3.53 11.64
C ALA A 21 -7.83 -2.19 12.32
N TRP A 22 -7.54 -1.13 11.54
CA TRP A 22 -7.19 0.17 12.11
C TRP A 22 -8.39 0.86 12.75
N GLU A 23 -9.60 0.67 12.20
CA GLU A 23 -10.83 1.16 12.81
C GLU A 23 -11.11 0.50 14.17
N ALA A 24 -10.81 -0.80 14.29
CA ALA A 24 -10.95 -1.50 15.56
C ALA A 24 -9.91 -1.04 16.61
N VAL A 25 -8.68 -0.69 16.19
CA VAL A 25 -7.68 -0.05 17.05
C VAL A 25 -8.16 1.34 17.51
N ARG A 26 -8.72 2.13 16.58
CA ARG A 26 -9.28 3.47 16.86
C ARG A 26 -10.44 3.40 17.86
N ILE A 27 -11.43 2.54 17.61
CA ILE A 27 -12.59 2.35 18.49
C ILE A 27 -12.17 1.82 19.88
N ALA A 28 -11.12 1.02 19.95
CA ALA A 28 -10.56 0.54 21.22
C ALA A 28 -9.79 1.62 22.00
N GLY A 29 -9.56 2.81 21.42
CA GLY A 29 -8.77 3.88 22.04
C GLY A 29 -7.28 3.56 22.10
N LEU A 30 -6.78 2.73 21.19
CA LEU A 30 -5.42 2.19 21.21
C LEU A 30 -4.49 2.77 20.13
N SER A 31 -4.90 3.84 19.43
CA SER A 31 -4.13 4.43 18.32
C SER A 31 -2.71 4.88 18.72
N ASN A 32 -2.49 5.31 19.96
CA ASN A 32 -1.15 5.69 20.46
C ASN A 32 -0.34 4.51 21.04
N THR A 33 -0.91 3.30 21.05
CA THR A 33 -0.34 2.12 21.71
C THR A 33 -0.04 1.00 20.72
N VAL A 34 -0.88 0.85 19.69
CA VAL A 34 -0.78 -0.22 18.69
C VAL A 34 -0.35 0.39 17.37
N THR A 35 0.83 -0.01 16.88
CA THR A 35 1.33 0.42 15.58
C THR A 35 0.55 -0.22 14.44
N VAL A 36 0.10 0.56 13.47
CA VAL A 36 -0.69 0.05 12.34
C VAL A 36 0.11 0.20 11.04
N ALA A 37 0.40 -0.92 10.39
CA ALA A 37 1.01 -0.95 9.07
C ALA A 37 0.02 -1.45 8.01
N MET A 38 0.07 -0.87 6.82
CA MET A 38 -0.85 -1.11 5.71
C MET A 38 -0.08 -1.52 4.46
N PHE A 39 -0.65 -2.44 3.70
CA PHE A 39 -0.25 -2.73 2.32
C PHE A 39 -1.29 -2.17 1.36
N ASP A 40 -0.86 -1.68 0.21
CA ASP A 40 -1.65 -0.85 -0.70
C ASP A 40 -2.05 0.50 -0.12
N THR A 41 -2.51 1.40 -0.98
CA THR A 41 -2.87 2.76 -0.57
C THR A 41 -3.97 3.34 -1.43
N ASP A 42 -4.86 4.08 -0.79
CA ASP A 42 -5.85 4.93 -1.42
C ASP A 42 -6.01 6.19 -0.56
N GLN A 43 -6.84 7.14 -1.01
CA GLN A 43 -7.04 8.38 -0.28
C GLN A 43 -7.50 8.16 1.17
N ALA A 44 -8.36 7.18 1.43
CA ALA A 44 -8.84 6.88 2.78
C ALA A 44 -7.71 6.37 3.70
N THR A 45 -6.79 5.58 3.16
CA THR A 45 -5.61 5.09 3.87
C THR A 45 -4.64 6.22 4.18
N ILE A 46 -4.47 7.16 3.24
CA ILE A 46 -3.64 8.36 3.44
C ILE A 46 -4.26 9.30 4.48
N ASP A 47 -5.58 9.47 4.48
CA ASP A 47 -6.27 10.26 5.50
C ASP A 47 -6.13 9.64 6.89
N ALA A 48 -6.20 8.30 6.98
CA ALA A 48 -5.94 7.55 8.21
C ALA A 48 -4.48 7.68 8.67
N LEU A 49 -3.52 7.68 7.75
CA LEU A 49 -2.10 7.94 8.03
C LEU A 49 -1.89 9.33 8.63
N ARG A 50 -2.51 10.36 8.04
CA ARG A 50 -2.46 11.75 8.53
C ARG A 50 -3.16 11.94 9.88
N SER A 51 -4.13 11.08 10.21
CA SER A 51 -4.90 11.14 11.46
C SER A 51 -4.33 10.27 12.59
N ASP A 52 -3.10 9.78 12.45
CA ASP A 52 -2.44 8.87 13.42
C ASP A 52 -3.17 7.54 13.66
N PHE A 53 -4.03 7.11 12.73
CA PHE A 53 -4.70 5.80 12.80
C PHE A 53 -3.95 4.71 12.05
N VAL A 54 -3.12 5.10 11.08
CA VAL A 54 -2.16 4.27 10.36
C VAL A 54 -0.79 4.88 10.56
N ASP A 55 0.26 4.09 10.74
CA ASP A 55 1.64 4.57 10.93
C ASP A 55 2.50 4.44 9.67
N ILE A 56 2.31 3.35 8.94
CA ILE A 56 3.12 3.01 7.76
C ILE A 56 2.19 2.47 6.66
N VAL A 57 2.44 2.92 5.43
CA VAL A 57 1.78 2.41 4.24
C VAL A 57 2.83 1.89 3.26
N ILE A 58 2.64 0.68 2.76
CA ILE A 58 3.50 0.07 1.74
C ILE A 58 2.72 0.07 0.42
N ALA A 59 3.01 1.03 -0.42
CA ALA A 59 2.34 1.23 -1.70
C ALA A 59 3.05 0.47 -2.82
N GLN A 60 2.30 -0.27 -3.64
CA GLN A 60 2.83 -0.86 -4.87
C GLN A 60 2.84 0.18 -6.00
N HIS A 61 3.39 -0.18 -7.16
CA HIS A 61 3.41 0.68 -8.35
C HIS A 61 2.50 0.13 -9.46
N PRO A 62 1.15 0.19 -9.32
CA PRO A 62 0.22 -0.41 -10.27
C PRO A 62 0.30 0.18 -11.68
N TYR A 63 0.64 1.46 -11.79
CA TYR A 63 0.88 2.08 -13.10
C TYR A 63 2.05 1.41 -13.83
N GLU A 64 3.19 1.23 -13.17
CA GLU A 64 4.36 0.57 -13.75
C GLU A 64 4.06 -0.90 -14.10
N MET A 65 3.31 -1.60 -13.23
CA MET A 65 2.86 -2.96 -13.50
C MET A 65 2.03 -3.02 -14.78
N GLY A 66 1.06 -2.11 -14.94
CA GLY A 66 0.22 -2.02 -16.14
C GLY A 66 1.03 -1.69 -17.39
N GLN A 67 1.93 -0.71 -17.32
CA GLN A 67 2.80 -0.31 -18.43
C GLN A 67 3.64 -1.49 -18.92
N LYS A 68 4.35 -2.18 -18.01
CA LYS A 68 5.16 -3.35 -18.34
C LYS A 68 4.33 -4.48 -18.94
N CYS A 69 3.13 -4.73 -18.41
CA CYS A 69 2.21 -5.73 -18.97
C CYS A 69 1.88 -5.44 -20.45
N ILE A 70 1.60 -4.19 -20.79
CA ILE A 70 1.31 -3.79 -22.18
C ILE A 70 2.56 -3.89 -23.07
N GLU A 71 3.71 -3.41 -22.58
CA GLU A 71 4.99 -3.53 -23.30
C GLU A 71 5.30 -4.99 -23.66
N TYR A 72 5.16 -5.90 -22.69
CA TYR A 72 5.40 -7.33 -22.90
C TYR A 72 4.36 -7.96 -23.83
N ALA A 73 3.09 -7.58 -23.72
CA ALA A 73 2.04 -8.06 -24.63
C ALA A 73 2.31 -7.65 -26.09
N VAL A 74 2.79 -6.41 -26.30
CA VAL A 74 3.17 -5.92 -27.63
C VAL A 74 4.41 -6.65 -28.17
N ALA A 75 5.42 -6.89 -27.34
CA ALA A 75 6.61 -7.66 -27.72
C ALA A 75 6.22 -9.09 -28.15
N ALA A 76 5.38 -9.77 -27.35
CA ALA A 76 4.87 -11.09 -27.66
C ALA A 76 4.08 -11.12 -28.98
N SER A 77 3.22 -10.12 -29.22
CA SER A 77 2.45 -10.00 -30.47
C SER A 77 3.34 -9.81 -31.71
N LYS A 78 4.58 -9.33 -31.54
CA LYS A 78 5.57 -9.17 -32.61
C LYS A 78 6.53 -10.35 -32.73
N GLY A 79 6.35 -11.39 -31.92
CA GLY A 79 7.22 -12.56 -31.87
C GLY A 79 8.52 -12.36 -31.08
N ASP A 80 8.70 -11.21 -30.42
CA ASP A 80 9.86 -10.92 -29.58
C ASP A 80 9.65 -11.41 -28.15
N THR A 81 9.57 -12.73 -27.97
CA THR A 81 9.38 -13.33 -26.64
C THR A 81 10.69 -13.42 -25.84
N ALA A 82 11.84 -13.31 -26.52
CA ALA A 82 13.15 -13.37 -25.87
C ALA A 82 13.46 -12.14 -25.00
N SER A 83 12.84 -10.99 -25.30
CA SER A 83 12.97 -9.77 -24.49
C SER A 83 12.06 -9.73 -23.25
N ILE A 84 11.14 -10.70 -23.12
CA ILE A 84 10.17 -10.74 -22.03
C ILE A 84 10.76 -11.51 -20.84
N PRO A 85 10.96 -10.87 -19.67
CA PRO A 85 11.45 -11.57 -18.50
C PRO A 85 10.36 -12.50 -17.92
N THR A 86 10.77 -13.67 -17.40
CA THR A 86 9.86 -14.60 -16.72
C THR A 86 9.33 -14.07 -15.40
N ARG A 87 10.06 -13.13 -14.77
CA ARG A 87 9.66 -12.40 -13.56
C ARG A 87 10.08 -10.94 -13.70
N SER A 88 9.16 -10.02 -13.43
CA SER A 88 9.42 -8.58 -13.41
C SER A 88 8.98 -8.02 -12.06
N ALA A 89 9.91 -7.42 -11.32
CA ALA A 89 9.60 -6.72 -10.07
C ALA A 89 9.41 -5.23 -10.39
N THR A 90 8.40 -4.61 -9.78
CA THR A 90 8.10 -3.18 -9.88
C THR A 90 8.46 -2.39 -8.62
N GLY A 91 8.82 -3.07 -7.53
CA GLY A 91 9.17 -2.39 -6.27
C GLY A 91 7.95 -1.91 -5.48
N TYR A 92 8.20 -1.01 -4.53
CA TYR A 92 7.20 -0.43 -3.63
C TYR A 92 7.74 0.88 -3.03
N SER A 93 6.84 1.74 -2.57
CA SER A 93 7.15 2.95 -1.80
C SER A 93 6.66 2.79 -0.36
N VAL A 94 7.52 3.16 0.61
CA VAL A 94 7.13 3.21 2.02
C VAL A 94 6.71 4.64 2.34
N ILE A 95 5.44 4.82 2.68
CA ILE A 95 4.84 6.11 2.96
C ILE A 95 4.59 6.22 4.46
N THR A 96 5.06 7.30 5.04
CA THR A 96 4.87 7.70 6.45
C THR A 96 4.37 9.15 6.49
N ARG A 97 3.94 9.62 7.66
CA ARG A 97 3.56 11.04 7.83
C ARG A 97 4.67 12.02 7.46
N GLU A 98 5.93 11.60 7.54
CA GLU A 98 7.10 12.45 7.26
C GLU A 98 7.29 12.69 5.75
N ASN A 99 6.87 11.74 4.91
CA ASN A 99 7.13 11.79 3.47
C ASN A 99 5.87 11.76 2.59
N VAL A 100 4.67 11.70 3.20
CA VAL A 100 3.41 11.57 2.46
C VAL A 100 3.20 12.66 1.41
N ASP A 101 3.76 13.85 1.63
CA ASP A 101 3.65 15.01 0.74
C ASP A 101 4.78 15.11 -0.31
N THR A 102 5.70 14.15 -0.34
CA THR A 102 6.76 14.10 -1.36
C THR A 102 6.22 13.65 -2.71
N GLU A 103 6.85 14.08 -3.81
CA GLU A 103 6.48 13.66 -5.17
C GLU A 103 6.50 12.13 -5.32
N GLU A 104 7.48 11.45 -4.72
CA GLU A 104 7.59 9.99 -4.73
C GLU A 104 6.37 9.32 -4.08
N ALA A 105 5.99 9.77 -2.87
CA ALA A 105 4.82 9.23 -2.20
C ALA A 105 3.53 9.52 -2.97
N GLN A 106 3.39 10.73 -3.52
CA GLN A 106 2.22 11.13 -4.30
C GLN A 106 2.06 10.30 -5.58
N GLN A 107 3.15 9.94 -6.26
CA GLN A 107 3.11 9.07 -7.44
C GLN A 107 2.72 7.62 -7.11
N ALA A 108 2.96 7.17 -5.87
CA ALA A 108 2.60 5.84 -5.42
C ALA A 108 1.16 5.73 -4.87
N ILE A 109 0.48 6.85 -4.62
CA ILE A 109 -0.93 6.86 -4.17
C ILE A 109 -1.85 6.56 -5.34
N TYR A 110 -2.73 5.57 -5.19
CA TYR A 110 -3.59 5.12 -6.28
C TYR A 110 -4.62 6.21 -6.63
N SER A 111 -4.75 6.54 -7.92
CA SER A 111 -5.81 7.45 -8.39
C SER A 111 -7.14 6.69 -8.47
N ASN A 112 -8.25 7.40 -8.22
CA ASN A 112 -9.61 6.88 -8.33
C ASN A 112 -10.33 7.45 -9.57
N ASP A 113 -9.60 7.76 -10.65
CA ASP A 113 -10.21 8.30 -11.87
C ASP A 113 -11.27 7.35 -12.48
#